data_AF-A0A410H3A4-F1
#
_entry.id   AF-A0A410H3A4-F1
#
_cell.length_a   1.000
_cell.length_b   1.000
_cell.length_c   1.000
_cell.angle_alpha   90.00
_cell.angle_beta   90.00
_cell.angle_gamma   90.00
#
_symmetry.space_group_name_H-M   'P 1'
#
loop_
_entity.id
_entity.type
_entity.pdbx_description
1 polymer ?
#
loop_
_entity_poly.entity_id
_entity_poly.type
_entity_poly.pdbx_seq_one_letter_code
_entity_poly.pdbx_strand_id
1 'polypeptide(L)'
;MFVIWGSLHGVALIIHRLWQQLGYKMWTWLAWLITFNFINVTWVFFRATDMDSALKVLGGMVDIQGAMKITLGHAPTSSIAWGGTLIDFLSQFVPAGLFMNLLAYAAIVFAFCIVALKNTAQLTGFIKVSNSKDGSQSINKRLAVYLAYAVFLFVIASYTMFISSSTVFLYFNF
;
A
#
# COMPACT_ATOMS: atom_id res chain seq x y z
N MET A 1 -15.78 8.02 13.97
CA MET A 1 -14.41 8.51 13.72
C MET A 1 -14.23 9.28 12.40
N PHE A 2 -15.10 9.12 11.39
CA PHE A 2 -15.00 9.84 10.10
C PHE A 2 -14.92 11.37 10.20
N VAL A 3 -15.58 12.01 11.17
CA VAL A 3 -15.48 13.46 11.39
C VAL A 3 -14.05 13.86 11.78
N ILE A 4 -13.40 13.09 12.67
CA ILE A 4 -12.00 13.31 13.05
C ILE A 4 -11.10 13.13 11.82
N TRP A 5 -11.29 12.04 11.08
CA TRP A 5 -10.55 11.78 9.83
C TRP A 5 -10.68 12.94 8.82
N GLY A 6 -11.91 13.43 8.59
CA GLY A 6 -12.18 14.54 7.69
C GLY A 6 -11.60 15.87 8.19
N SER A 7 -11.67 16.12 9.50
CA SER A 7 -11.07 17.32 10.11
C SER A 7 -9.55 17.33 9.97
N LEU A 8 -8.88 16.18 10.16
CA LEU A 8 -7.43 16.05 9.99
C LEU A 8 -7.00 16.37 8.55
N HIS A 9 -7.73 15.87 7.55
CA HIS A 9 -7.46 16.19 6.14
C HIS A 9 -7.72 17.66 5.82
N GLY A 10 -8.80 18.24 6.36
CA GLY A 10 -9.09 19.67 6.22
C GLY A 10 -7.97 20.54 6.78
N VAL A 11 -7.50 20.25 7.99
CA VAL A 11 -6.37 20.95 8.62
C VAL A 11 -5.09 20.76 7.81
N ALA A 12 -4.80 19.55 7.34
CA ALA A 12 -3.62 19.28 6.52
C ALA A 12 -3.61 20.12 5.22
N LEU A 13 -4.77 20.27 4.56
CA LEU A 13 -4.90 21.12 3.38
C LEU A 13 -4.70 22.61 3.69
N ILE A 14 -5.19 23.09 4.83
CA ILE A 14 -4.96 24.47 5.29
C ILE A 14 -3.46 24.69 5.52
N ILE A 15 -2.80 23.80 6.25
CA ILE A 15 -1.35 23.86 6.50
C ILE A 15 -0.58 23.86 5.17
N HIS A 16 -0.95 22.96 4.24
CA HIS A 16 -0.31 22.90 2.93
C HIS A 16 -0.47 24.21 2.15
N ARG A 17 -1.66 24.82 2.15
CA ARG A 17 -1.89 26.12 1.49
C ARG A 17 -1.05 27.23 2.12
N LEU A 18 -1.02 27.31 3.45
CA LEU A 18 -0.20 28.29 4.16
C LEU A 18 1.30 28.10 3.84
N TRP A 19 1.77 26.87 3.82
CA TRP A 19 3.16 26.54 3.49
C TRP A 19 3.55 27.02 2.09
N GLN A 20 2.66 26.83 1.10
CA GLN A 20 2.85 27.32 -0.27
C GLN A 20 2.83 28.86 -0.33
N GLN A 21 1.91 29.51 0.40
CA GLN A 21 1.80 30.97 0.45
C GLN A 21 3.02 31.64 1.08
N LEU A 22 3.68 30.98 2.05
CA LEU A 22 4.90 31.46 2.69
C LEU A 22 6.16 31.25 1.81
N GLY A 23 6.02 30.63 0.63
CA GLY A 23 7.12 30.42 -0.30
C GLY A 23 8.14 29.37 0.15
N TYR A 24 7.83 28.58 1.17
CA TYR A 24 8.75 27.56 1.68
C TYR A 24 8.87 26.37 0.73
N LYS A 25 10.11 26.06 0.34
CA LYS A 25 10.42 24.83 -0.41
C LYS A 25 10.87 23.74 0.55
N MET A 26 10.13 22.63 0.56
CA MET A 26 10.49 21.44 1.31
C MET A 26 11.26 20.46 0.42
N TRP A 27 12.25 19.77 0.98
CA TRP A 27 12.94 18.70 0.26
C TRP A 27 11.96 17.57 -0.04
N THR A 28 11.92 17.12 -1.30
CA THR A 28 10.97 16.12 -1.82
C THR A 28 10.87 14.85 -0.96
N TRP A 29 12.01 14.33 -0.49
CA TRP A 29 12.02 13.12 0.36
C TRP A 29 11.34 13.37 1.71
N LEU A 30 11.59 14.53 2.32
CA LEU A 30 10.97 14.91 3.58
C LEU A 30 9.46 15.12 3.43
N ALA A 31 9.05 15.80 2.35
CA ALA A 31 7.63 16.00 2.04
C ALA A 31 6.91 14.66 1.84
N TRP A 32 7.54 13.71 1.14
CA TRP A 32 7.02 12.36 0.96
C TRP A 32 6.88 11.63 2.30
N LEU A 33 7.91 11.64 3.15
CA LEU A 33 7.89 10.97 4.44
C LEU A 33 6.78 11.51 5.35
N ILE A 34 6.64 12.84 5.44
CA ILE A 34 5.60 13.48 6.26
C ILE A 34 4.21 13.08 5.75
N THR A 35 3.99 13.15 4.43
CA THR A 35 2.69 12.82 3.84
C THR A 35 2.36 11.33 4.02
N PHE A 36 3.35 10.46 3.84
CA PHE A 36 3.19 9.02 4.03
C PHE A 36 2.80 8.69 5.48
N ASN A 37 3.50 9.23 6.47
CA ASN A 37 3.17 9.00 7.88
C ASN A 37 1.80 9.60 8.25
N PHE A 38 1.48 10.78 7.74
CA PHE A 38 0.17 11.39 7.94
C PHE A 38 -0.97 10.50 7.44
N ILE A 39 -0.86 9.96 6.22
CA ILE A 39 -1.89 9.07 5.68
C ILE A 39 -2.02 7.81 6.55
N ASN A 40 -0.90 7.19 6.95
CA ASN A 40 -0.94 6.01 7.82
C ASN A 40 -1.66 6.29 9.16
N VAL A 41 -1.36 7.42 9.80
CA VAL A 41 -2.03 7.84 11.05
C VAL A 41 -3.52 8.08 10.83
N THR A 42 -3.88 8.83 9.78
CA THR A 42 -5.30 9.12 9.51
C THR A 42 -6.09 7.85 9.19
N TRP A 43 -5.49 6.86 8.52
CA TRP A 43 -6.16 5.61 8.21
C TRP A 43 -6.54 4.80 9.45
N VAL A 44 -5.81 4.94 10.55
CA VAL A 44 -6.18 4.35 11.85
C VAL A 44 -7.54 4.87 12.29
N PHE A 45 -7.75 6.19 12.27
CA PHE A 45 -9.04 6.79 12.63
C PHE A 45 -10.16 6.45 11.64
N PHE A 46 -9.85 6.20 10.38
CA PHE A 46 -10.85 5.76 9.40
C PHE A 46 -11.35 4.34 9.70
N ARG A 47 -10.46 3.45 10.13
CA ARG A 47 -10.75 2.02 10.33
C ARG A 47 -11.21 1.67 11.76
N ALA A 48 -10.74 2.39 12.77
CA ALA A 48 -11.05 2.10 14.16
C ALA A 48 -12.53 2.35 14.49
N THR A 49 -13.11 1.43 15.27
CA THR A 49 -14.50 1.48 15.73
C THR A 49 -14.74 2.53 16.82
N ASP A 50 -13.73 2.76 17.64
CA ASP A 50 -13.77 3.60 18.84
C ASP A 50 -12.41 4.31 19.06
N MET A 51 -12.41 5.31 19.94
CA MET A 51 -11.23 6.16 20.17
C MET A 51 -10.13 5.41 20.90
N ASP A 52 -10.48 4.56 21.86
CA ASP A 52 -9.51 3.80 22.67
C ASP A 52 -8.74 2.81 21.79
N SER A 53 -9.45 2.12 20.88
CA SER A 53 -8.85 1.26 19.87
C SER A 53 -7.92 2.03 18.92
N ALA A 54 -8.30 3.23 18.49
CA ALA A 54 -7.45 4.07 17.65
C ALA A 54 -6.14 4.47 18.35
N LEU A 55 -6.25 4.91 19.61
CA LEU A 55 -5.10 5.29 20.43
C LEU A 55 -4.18 4.10 20.72
N LYS A 56 -4.74 2.92 20.97
CA LYS A 56 -3.96 1.69 21.16
C LYS A 56 -3.15 1.34 19.91
N VAL A 57 -3.76 1.44 18.73
CA VAL A 57 -3.06 1.18 17.46
C VAL A 57 -1.97 2.22 17.23
N LEU A 58 -2.25 3.51 17.45
CA LEU A 58 -1.24 4.58 17.31
C LEU A 58 -0.08 4.40 18.29
N GLY A 59 -0.35 4.01 19.54
CA GLY A 59 0.66 3.67 20.52
C GLY A 59 1.56 2.52 20.03
N GLY A 60 0.95 1.47 19.47
CA GLY A 60 1.68 0.36 18.86
C GLY A 60 2.52 0.74 17.63
N MET A 61 2.11 1.76 16.86
CA MET A 61 2.89 2.25 15.71
C MET A 61 4.18 2.96 16.11
N VAL A 62 4.23 3.54 17.32
CA VAL A 62 5.39 4.30 17.84
C VAL A 62 6.21 3.45 18.84
N ASP A 63 5.67 2.33 19.31
CA ASP A 63 6.35 1.42 20.25
C ASP A 63 7.43 0.55 19.58
N ILE A 64 8.55 1.19 19.26
CA ILE A 64 9.73 0.54 18.67
C ILE A 64 10.36 -0.46 19.66
N GLN A 65 10.27 -0.20 20.97
CA GLN A 65 10.86 -1.07 21.99
C GLN A 65 10.08 -2.38 22.14
N GLY A 66 8.75 -2.33 22.19
CA GLY A 66 7.89 -3.51 22.17
C GLY A 66 8.04 -4.33 20.90
N ALA A 67 8.17 -3.66 19.74
CA ALA A 67 8.40 -4.33 18.46
C ALA A 67 9.71 -5.13 18.42
N MET A 68 10.78 -4.60 19.02
CA MET A 68 12.10 -5.26 19.07
C MET A 68 12.17 -6.37 20.12
N LYS A 69 11.28 -6.37 21.12
CA LYS A 69 11.24 -7.35 22.23
C LYS A 69 10.44 -8.62 21.91
N ILE A 70 9.82 -8.71 20.73
CA ILE A 70 9.08 -9.91 20.30
C ILE A 70 10.06 -11.09 20.25
N THR A 71 9.90 -12.00 21.21
CA THR A 71 10.77 -13.17 21.41
C THR A 71 10.12 -14.40 20.73
N LEU A 72 10.93 -15.21 20.06
CA LEU A 72 10.56 -16.37 19.20
C LEU A 72 9.65 -17.45 19.82
N GLY A 73 9.31 -17.37 21.10
CA GLY A 73 8.64 -18.45 21.84
C GLY A 73 7.16 -18.70 21.49
N HIS A 74 6.50 -17.82 20.72
CA HIS A 74 5.06 -17.92 20.42
C HIS A 74 4.73 -17.85 18.92
N ALA A 75 5.72 -17.95 18.04
CA ALA A 75 5.45 -17.94 16.60
C ALA A 75 4.92 -19.32 16.17
N PRO A 76 3.69 -19.43 15.64
CA PRO A 76 3.15 -20.71 15.20
C PRO A 76 3.97 -21.23 14.02
N THR A 77 4.61 -22.38 14.19
CA THR A 77 5.45 -23.08 13.18
C THR A 77 4.72 -23.32 11.86
N SER A 78 3.38 -23.35 11.87
CA SER A 78 2.55 -23.46 10.66
C SER A 78 2.65 -22.25 9.72
N SER A 79 2.86 -21.04 10.26
CA SER A 79 3.04 -19.82 9.46
C SER A 79 4.44 -19.72 8.83
N ILE A 80 5.36 -20.58 9.28
CA ILE A 80 6.78 -20.61 8.94
C ILE A 80 7.09 -21.78 7.98
N ALA A 81 6.27 -22.83 7.99
CA ALA A 81 6.53 -24.07 7.25
C ALA A 81 6.64 -23.91 5.72
N TRP A 82 6.00 -22.89 5.12
CA TRP A 82 5.96 -22.72 3.66
C TRP A 82 7.29 -22.27 3.03
N GLY A 83 8.21 -21.70 3.80
CA GLY A 83 9.52 -21.25 3.26
C GLY A 83 10.70 -22.14 3.64
N GLY A 84 10.46 -23.28 4.31
CA GLY A 84 11.44 -24.34 4.52
C GLY A 84 12.82 -23.87 5.00
N THR A 85 13.88 -24.44 4.42
CA THR A 85 15.28 -24.19 4.80
C THR A 85 15.76 -22.75 4.58
N LEU A 86 15.10 -21.99 3.70
CA LEU A 86 15.41 -20.58 3.46
C LEU A 86 15.02 -19.73 4.68
N ILE A 87 13.90 -20.05 5.33
CA ILE A 87 13.49 -19.37 6.56
C ILE A 87 14.41 -19.74 7.73
N ASP A 88 14.85 -21.00 7.83
CA ASP A 88 15.82 -21.41 8.86
C ASP A 88 17.16 -20.69 8.73
N PHE A 89 17.64 -20.46 7.50
CA PHE A 89 18.85 -19.67 7.26
C PHE A 89 18.65 -18.19 7.61
N LEU A 90 17.55 -17.59 7.18
CA LEU A 90 17.22 -16.20 7.50
C LEU A 90 17.03 -15.99 9.01
N SER A 91 16.51 -17.00 9.72
CA SER A 91 16.25 -17.00 11.17
C SER A 91 17.49 -16.64 12.01
N GLN A 92 18.68 -16.88 11.47
CA GLN A 92 19.96 -16.62 12.13
C GLN A 92 20.41 -15.15 12.04
N PHE A 93 19.87 -14.38 11.09
CA PHE A 93 20.34 -13.01 10.78
C PHE A 93 19.36 -11.90 11.15
N VAL A 94 18.08 -12.23 11.32
CA VAL A 94 17.00 -11.24 11.50
C VAL A 94 16.27 -11.50 12.84
N PRO A 95 15.66 -10.49 13.49
CA PRO A 95 14.83 -10.68 14.68
C PRO A 95 13.48 -11.38 14.43
N ALA A 96 12.97 -12.10 15.44
CA ALA A 96 11.70 -12.83 15.45
C ALA A 96 10.52 -12.08 14.81
N GLY A 97 10.32 -10.82 15.23
CA GLY A 97 9.18 -10.00 14.80
C GLY A 97 9.24 -9.60 13.32
N LEU A 98 10.44 -9.56 12.73
CA LEU A 98 10.61 -9.28 11.31
C LEU A 98 10.30 -10.51 10.44
N PHE A 99 10.57 -11.74 10.93
CA PHE A 99 10.26 -12.96 10.19
C PHE A 99 8.77 -13.23 10.04
N MET A 100 7.99 -13.02 11.10
CA MET A 100 6.55 -13.30 11.06
C MET A 100 5.84 -12.48 9.98
N ASN A 101 6.40 -11.33 9.63
CA ASN A 101 5.85 -10.42 8.63
C ASN A 101 6.68 -10.36 7.35
N LEU A 102 7.59 -11.33 7.12
CA LEU A 102 8.52 -11.34 5.98
C LEU A 102 7.79 -11.20 4.64
N LEU A 103 6.69 -11.92 4.46
CA LEU A 103 5.89 -11.84 3.22
C LEU A 103 5.25 -10.46 3.05
N ALA A 104 4.78 -9.84 4.14
CA ALA A 104 4.23 -8.50 4.10
C ALA A 104 5.32 -7.47 3.74
N TYR A 105 6.52 -7.59 4.31
CA TYR A 105 7.65 -6.74 3.95
C TYR A 105 8.10 -6.95 2.50
N ALA A 106 8.16 -8.20 2.04
CA ALA A 106 8.47 -8.52 0.65
C ALA A 106 7.42 -7.90 -0.31
N ALA A 107 6.14 -7.97 0.04
CA ALA A 107 5.07 -7.33 -0.72
C ALA A 107 5.19 -5.79 -0.73
N ILE A 108 5.57 -5.17 0.40
CA ILE A 108 5.83 -3.73 0.47
C ILE A 108 6.99 -3.34 -0.45
N VAL A 109 8.11 -4.07 -0.39
CA VAL A 109 9.26 -3.83 -1.28
C VAL A 109 8.86 -3.99 -2.75
N PHE A 110 8.12 -5.05 -3.06
CA PHE A 110 7.61 -5.28 -4.41
C PHE A 110 6.67 -4.16 -4.87
N ALA A 111 5.80 -3.64 -3.99
CA ALA A 111 4.94 -2.51 -4.29
C ALA A 111 5.75 -1.24 -4.59
N PHE A 112 6.80 -0.95 -3.81
CA PHE A 112 7.70 0.18 -4.10
C PHE A 112 8.43 0.00 -5.45
N CYS A 113 8.87 -1.22 -5.77
CA CYS A 113 9.44 -1.53 -7.08
C CYS A 113 8.45 -1.25 -8.20
N ILE A 114 7.17 -1.64 -8.05
CA ILE A 114 6.12 -1.35 -9.04
C ILE A 114 5.88 0.15 -9.20
N VAL A 115 5.84 0.91 -8.09
CA VAL A 115 5.64 2.37 -8.15
C VAL A 115 6.77 3.08 -8.89
N ALA A 116 7.99 2.54 -8.86
CA ALA A 116 9.11 3.04 -9.65
C ALA A 116 8.99 2.75 -11.16
N LEU A 117 8.12 1.81 -11.55
CA LEU A 117 7.84 1.54 -12.96
C LEU A 117 6.88 2.58 -13.54
N LYS A 118 6.91 2.72 -14.87
CA LYS A 118 6.03 3.63 -15.57
C LYS A 118 4.57 3.23 -15.35
N ASN A 119 3.76 4.15 -14.85
CA ASN A 119 2.31 3.94 -14.73
C ASN A 119 1.69 3.73 -16.13
N THR A 120 0.60 2.96 -16.20
CA THR A 120 -0.24 2.77 -17.39
C THR A 120 -0.46 4.05 -18.20
N ALA A 121 -0.77 5.18 -17.57
CA ALA A 121 -0.98 6.46 -18.26
C ALA A 121 0.26 6.99 -19.01
N GLN A 122 1.46 6.67 -18.53
CA GLN A 122 2.72 7.00 -19.20
C GLN A 122 3.05 6.00 -20.30
N LEU A 123 2.76 4.71 -20.10
CA LEU A 123 2.95 3.64 -21.07
C LEU A 123 2.06 3.80 -22.30
N THR A 124 0.83 4.27 -22.11
CA THR A 124 -0.13 4.49 -23.20
C THR A 124 0.14 5.77 -24.00
N GLY A 125 1.07 6.61 -23.57
CA GLY A 125 1.33 7.90 -24.18
C GLY A 125 0.19 8.91 -24.01
N PHE A 126 -0.79 8.63 -23.14
CA PHE A 126 -1.96 9.49 -22.91
C PHE A 126 -1.56 10.93 -22.55
N ILE A 127 -0.51 11.07 -21.74
CA ILE A 127 0.04 12.38 -21.33
C ILE A 127 0.61 13.17 -22.52
N LYS A 128 1.18 12.50 -23.53
CA LYS A 128 1.68 13.16 -24.75
C LYS A 128 0.57 13.50 -25.73
N VAL A 129 -0.44 12.64 -25.86
CA VAL A 129 -1.60 12.88 -26.73
C VAL A 129 -2.47 14.02 -26.22
N SER A 130 -2.68 14.12 -24.90
CA SER A 130 -3.48 15.20 -24.30
C SER A 130 -2.90 16.61 -24.53
N ASN A 131 -1.60 16.74 -24.84
CA ASN A 131 -0.95 18.02 -25.15
C ASN A 131 -0.83 18.29 -26.66
N SER A 132 -1.21 17.34 -27.52
CA SER A 132 -1.22 17.52 -28.98
C SER A 132 -2.53 18.17 -29.40
N LYS A 133 -2.46 19.27 -30.17
CA LYS A 133 -3.64 19.96 -30.74
C LYS A 133 -4.40 19.14 -31.78
N ASP A 134 -3.81 18.04 -32.24
CA ASP A 134 -4.41 17.14 -33.21
C ASP A 134 -4.89 15.87 -32.48
N GLY A 135 -6.20 15.82 -32.20
CA GLY A 135 -6.86 14.84 -31.33
C GLY A 135 -7.05 13.45 -31.94
N SER A 136 -6.15 13.01 -32.82
CA SER A 136 -6.21 11.67 -33.39
C SER A 136 -5.32 10.72 -32.59
N GLN A 137 -5.94 9.94 -31.68
CA GLN A 137 -5.29 8.80 -31.03
C GLN A 137 -5.06 7.70 -32.06
N SER A 138 -3.92 7.72 -32.75
CA SER A 138 -3.48 6.54 -33.48
C SER A 138 -2.97 5.50 -32.46
N ILE A 139 -3.61 4.34 -32.44
CA ILE A 139 -3.23 3.23 -31.56
C ILE A 139 -1.83 2.76 -31.99
N ASN A 140 -0.81 3.09 -31.20
CA ASN A 140 0.54 2.59 -31.42
C ASN A 140 0.58 1.06 -31.25
N LYS A 141 1.33 0.34 -32.09
CA LYS A 141 1.43 -1.14 -32.00
C LYS A 141 1.82 -1.62 -30.59
N ARG A 142 2.68 -0.87 -29.88
CA ARG A 142 3.07 -1.14 -28.48
C ARG A 142 1.89 -0.99 -27.50
N LEU A 143 1.04 0.03 -27.71
CA LEU A 143 -0.18 0.25 -26.93
C LEU A 143 -1.16 -0.91 -27.10
N ALA A 144 -1.37 -1.35 -28.35
CA ALA A 144 -2.25 -2.48 -28.66
C ALA A 144 -1.78 -3.77 -27.96
N VAL A 145 -0.47 -4.03 -27.90
CA VAL A 145 0.09 -5.19 -27.18
C VAL A 145 -0.19 -5.10 -25.67
N TYR A 146 0.00 -3.93 -25.05
CA TYR A 146 -0.29 -3.77 -23.62
C TYR A 146 -1.79 -3.93 -23.30
N LEU A 147 -2.66 -3.40 -24.15
CA LEU A 147 -4.12 -3.56 -24.00
C LEU A 147 -4.55 -5.01 -24.20
N ALA A 148 -4.01 -5.69 -25.21
CA ALA A 148 -4.28 -7.12 -25.44
C ALA A 148 -3.85 -7.97 -24.25
N TYR A 149 -2.67 -7.68 -23.68
CA TYR A 149 -2.18 -8.36 -22.48
C TYR A 149 -3.07 -8.08 -21.26
N ALA A 150 -3.51 -6.83 -21.06
CA ALA A 150 -4.42 -6.47 -19.96
C ALA A 150 -5.78 -7.17 -20.09
N VAL A 151 -6.34 -7.24 -21.30
CA VAL A 151 -7.59 -7.97 -21.58
C VAL A 151 -7.41 -9.46 -21.31
N PHE A 152 -6.30 -10.04 -21.76
CA PHE A 152 -5.99 -11.45 -21.50
C PHE A 152 -5.93 -11.76 -20.00
N LEU A 153 -5.22 -10.95 -19.22
CA LEU A 153 -5.16 -11.09 -17.76
C LEU A 153 -6.53 -10.90 -17.10
N PHE A 154 -7.34 -9.94 -17.56
CA PHE A 154 -8.68 -9.70 -17.04
C PHE A 154 -9.63 -10.89 -17.30
N VAL A 155 -9.54 -11.50 -18.49
CA VAL A 155 -10.33 -12.70 -18.84
C VAL A 155 -9.92 -13.88 -17.97
N ILE A 156 -8.62 -14.12 -17.77
CA ILE A 156 -8.14 -15.17 -16.87
C ILE A 156 -8.63 -14.91 -15.44
N ALA A 157 -8.48 -13.68 -14.94
CA ALA A 157 -8.92 -13.32 -13.59
C ALA A 157 -10.43 -13.55 -13.41
N SER A 158 -11.24 -13.10 -14.36
CA SER A 158 -12.70 -13.28 -14.36
C SER A 158 -13.08 -14.76 -14.40
N TYR A 159 -12.38 -15.57 -15.20
CA TYR A 159 -12.58 -17.01 -15.27
C TYR A 159 -12.22 -17.70 -13.94
N THR A 160 -11.10 -17.32 -13.33
CA THR A 160 -10.69 -17.85 -12.01
C THR A 160 -11.66 -17.45 -10.90
N MET A 161 -12.23 -16.25 -10.97
CA MET A 161 -13.27 -15.79 -10.05
C MET A 161 -14.55 -16.60 -10.21
N PHE A 162 -14.93 -16.91 -11.45
CA PHE A 162 -16.13 -17.72 -11.75
C PHE A 162 -16.00 -19.18 -11.29
N ILE A 163 -14.80 -19.75 -11.34
CA ILE A 163 -14.52 -21.11 -10.87
C ILE A 163 -14.37 -21.19 -9.35
N SER A 164 -14.03 -20.08 -8.69
CA SER A 164 -13.93 -20.03 -7.24
C SER A 164 -15.32 -20.10 -6.60
N SER A 165 -15.80 -21.32 -6.34
CA SER A 165 -17.07 -21.62 -5.66
C SER A 165 -17.08 -21.25 -4.16
N SER A 166 -16.20 -20.36 -3.70
CA SER A 166 -16.11 -19.98 -2.29
C SER A 166 -17.20 -18.96 -1.94
N THR A 167 -18.38 -19.46 -1.59
CA THR A 167 -19.52 -18.68 -1.08
C THR A 167 -19.34 -18.17 0.35
N VAL A 168 -18.10 -18.06 0.84
CA VAL A 168 -17.85 -17.44 2.16
C VAL A 168 -17.80 -15.93 1.97
N PHE A 169 -18.98 -15.36 1.70
CA PHE A 169 -19.24 -13.95 1.94
C PHE A 169 -19.11 -13.72 3.45
N LEU A 170 -18.00 -13.09 3.86
CA LEU A 170 -17.69 -12.68 5.24
C LEU A 170 -18.75 -11.76 5.91
N TYR A 171 -19.83 -11.39 5.20
CA TYR A 171 -20.86 -10.44 5.65
C TYR A 171 -22.15 -11.08 6.19
N PHE A 172 -22.23 -12.41 6.38
CA PHE A 172 -23.41 -13.05 6.96
C PHE A 172 -23.25 -13.51 8.43
N ASN A 173 -22.24 -12.98 9.15
CA ASN A 173 -22.13 -13.12 10.61
C ASN A 173 -22.33 -11.76 11.31
N PHE A 174 -23.46 -11.11 11.05
CA PHE A 174 -24.01 -10.05 11.91
C PHE A 174 -25.36 -10.52 12.44
#